data_AF-A0A897N2X4-F1
#
_entry.id   AF-A0A897N2X4-F1
#
_cell.length_a   1.000
_cell.length_b   1.000
_cell.length_c   1.000
_cell.angle_alpha   90.00
_cell.angle_beta   90.00
_cell.angle_gamma   90.00
#
_symmetry.space_group_name_H-M   'P 1'
#
loop_
_entity.id
_entity.type
_entity.pdbx_description
1 polymer ?
#
loop_
_entity_poly.entity_id
_entity_poly.type
_entity_poly.pdbx_seq_one_letter_code
_entity_poly.pdbx_strand_id
1 'polypeptide(L)' 'MKRELAVSLYARDVLSFGKARALAELSKREFQEILGEREITRHYGEQELEEDLDYAE' A
#
# COMPACT_ATOMS: atom_id res chain seq x y z
N MET A 1 4.54 9.84 11.65
CA MET A 1 3.07 9.79 11.45
C MET A 1 2.65 9.23 10.08
N LYS A 2 3.18 9.71 8.95
CA LYS A 2 2.76 9.25 7.61
C LYS A 2 2.85 7.73 7.39
N ARG A 3 3.92 7.08 7.88
CA ARG A 3 4.10 5.61 7.84
C ARG A 3 2.95 4.86 8.55
N GLU A 4 2.64 5.21 9.80
CA GLU A 4 1.57 4.55 10.57
C GLU A 4 0.19 4.70 9.92
N LEU A 5 -0.09 5.91 9.42
CA LEU A 5 -1.32 6.19 8.70
C LEU A 5 -1.41 5.37 7.42
N ALA A 6 -0.36 5.37 6.60
CA ALA A 6 -0.30 4.61 5.36
C ALA A 6 -0.49 3.11 5.58
N VAL A 7 0.18 2.54 6.58
CA VAL A 7 0.04 1.12 6.94
C VAL A 7 -1.39 0.81 7.41
N SER A 8 -1.98 1.68 8.23
CA SER A 8 -3.34 1.51 8.73
C SER A 8 -4.39 1.61 7.62
N LEU A 9 -4.19 2.52 6.65
CA LEU A 9 -5.08 2.66 5.50
C LEU A 9 -4.95 1.49 4.54
N TYR A 10 -3.73 0.99 4.32
CA TYR A 10 -3.50 -0.22 3.53
C TYR A 10 -4.15 -1.45 4.17
N ALA A 11 -3.91 -1.69 5.47
CA ALA A 11 -4.45 -2.85 6.19
C ALA A 11 -5.99 -2.86 6.33
N ARG A 12 -6.64 -1.75 6.01
CA ARG A 12 -8.10 -1.58 6.02
C ARG A 12 -8.68 -1.55 4.60
N ASP A 13 -7.89 -1.88 3.58
CA ASP A 13 -8.25 -1.83 2.16
C ASP A 13 -8.73 -0.43 1.70
N VAL A 14 -8.28 0.64 2.36
CA VAL A 14 -8.65 2.03 2.01
C VAL A 14 -7.72 2.61 0.96
N LEU A 15 -6.43 2.27 1.01
CA LEU A 15 -5.45 2.64 0.01
C LEU A 15 -4.85 1.37 -0.59
N SER A 16 -4.64 1.37 -1.90
CA SER A 16 -3.79 0.36 -2.53
C SER A 16 -2.37 0.39 -1.97
N PHE A 17 -1.63 -0.66 -2.29
CA PHE A 17 -0.20 -0.72 -2.00
C PHE A 17 0.57 0.48 -2.58
N GLY A 18 0.24 0.88 -3.83
CA GLY A 18 0.88 1.99 -4.54
C GLY A 18 0.65 3.34 -3.86
N LYS A 19 -0.61 3.66 -3.53
CA LYS A 19 -0.96 4.92 -2.84
C LYS A 19 -0.46 4.93 -1.39
N ALA A 20 -0.52 3.81 -0.69
CA ALA A 20 -0.04 3.72 0.69
C ALA A 20 1.49 3.92 0.79
N ARG A 21 2.29 3.26 -0.06
CA ARG A 21 3.76 3.50 -0.06
C ARG A 21 4.11 4.93 -0.48
N ALA A 22 3.35 5.51 -1.41
CA ALA A 22 3.56 6.90 -1.84
C ALA A 22 3.25 7.89 -0.70
N LEU A 23 2.15 7.67 0.04
CA LEU A 23 1.81 8.44 1.24
C LEU A 23 2.88 8.33 2.32
N ALA A 24 3.48 7.15 2.48
CA ALA A 24 4.58 6.92 3.42
C ALA A 24 5.93 7.47 2.93
N GLU A 25 6.04 7.91 1.67
CA GLU A 25 7.28 8.30 1.00
C GLU A 25 8.32 7.16 0.98
N LEU A 26 7.85 5.93 0.79
CA LEU A 26 8.67 4.72 0.81
C LEU A 26 8.76 4.05 -0.56
N SER A 27 9.91 3.42 -0.80
CA SER A 27 10.06 2.50 -1.91
C SER A 27 9.16 1.27 -1.73
N LYS A 28 8.92 0.55 -2.83
CA LYS A 28 8.18 -0.72 -2.80
C LYS A 28 8.77 -1.72 -1.81
N ARG A 29 10.11 -1.80 -1.74
CA ARG A 29 10.81 -2.74 -0.86
C ARG A 29 10.65 -2.37 0.61
N GLU A 30 10.88 -1.10 0.96
CA GLU A 30 10.73 -0.63 2.34
C GLU A 30 9.30 -0.81 2.84
N PHE A 31 8.30 -0.53 2.00
CA PHE A 31 6.91 -0.74 2.39
C PHE A 31 6.59 -2.24 2.59
N GLN A 32 7.12 -3.14 1.75
CA GLN A 32 6.99 -4.59 1.92
C GLN A 32 7.62 -5.10 3.22
N GLU A 33 8.80 -4.61 3.58
CA GLU A 33 9.48 -4.98 4.83
C GLU A 33 8.61 -4.62 6.04
N ILE A 34 7.99 -3.43 6.04
CA ILE A 34 7.10 -2.98 7.12
C ILE A 34 5.84 -3.83 7.23
N LEU A 35 5.23 -4.21 6.11
CA LEU A 35 4.06 -5.09 6.12
C LEU A 35 4.42 -6.46 6.69
N GLY A 36 5.60 -6.98 6.35
CA GLY A 36 6.13 -8.23 6.89
C GLY A 36 6.40 -8.17 8.39
N GLU A 37 7.05 -7.11 8.87
CA GLU A 37 7.29 -6.86 10.31
C GLU A 37 6.00 -6.82 11.14
N ARG A 38 4.88 -6.44 10.52
CA ARG A 38 3.57 -6.26 11.16
C ARG A 38 2.58 -7.37 10.87
N GLU A 39 3.01 -8.41 10.18
CA GLU A 39 2.17 -9.55 9.78
C GLU A 39 0.91 -9.13 8.99
N ILE A 40 1.01 -8.02 8.25
CA ILE A 40 -0.10 -7.54 7.41
C ILE A 40 -0.07 -8.34 6.11
N THR A 41 -1.14 -9.09 5.87
CA THR A 41 -1.29 -9.89 4.66
C THR A 41 -1.35 -8.98 3.44
N ARG A 42 -0.61 -9.33 2.39
CA ARG A 42 -0.68 -8.60 1.13
C ARG A 42 -1.99 -8.91 0.41
N HIS A 43 -2.74 -7.87 0.11
CA HIS A 43 -3.90 -7.92 -0.76
C HIS A 43 -3.43 -7.97 -2.22
N TYR A 44 -3.02 -9.15 -2.71
CA TYR A 44 -2.76 -9.37 -4.13
C TYR A 44 -4.12 -9.57 -4.83
N GLY A 45 -4.73 -8.51 -5.34
CA GLY A 45 -6.06 -8.57 -5.94
C GLY A 45 -6.49 -7.29 -6.67
N GLU A 46 -7.65 -7.36 -7.33
CA GLU A 46 -8.27 -6.44 -8.30
C GLU A 46 -8.06 -4.92 -8.07
N GLN A 47 -7.88 -4.47 -6.82
CA GLN A 47 -7.60 -3.07 -6.49
C GLN A 47 -6.25 -2.56 -6.99
N GLU A 48 -5.21 -3.39 -7.07
CA GLU A 48 -3.94 -2.98 -7.72
C GLU A 48 -4.14 -2.82 -9.23
N LEU A 49 -4.98 -3.65 -9.85
CA LEU A 49 -5.27 -3.60 -11.29
C LEU A 49 -6.16 -2.40 -11.65
N GLU A 50 -7.19 -2.12 -10.84
CA GLU A 50 -8.10 -0.99 -11.04
C GLU A 50 -7.36 0.35 -10.93
N GLU A 51 -6.42 0.48 -9.99
CA GLU A 51 -5.61 1.70 -9.89
C GLU A 51 -4.55 1.85 -10.99
N ASP A 52 -3.99 0.74 -11.50
CA ASP A 52 -3.12 0.78 -12.68
C ASP A 52 -3.91 1.21 -13.94
N LEU A 53 -5.19 0.87 -14.02
CA LEU A 53 -6.09 1.34 -15.09
C LEU A 53 -6.40 2.84 -14.95
N ASP A 54 -6.72 3.32 -13.74
CA ASP A 54 -6.98 4.75 -13.48
C ASP A 54 -5.75 5.65 -13.72
N TYR A 55 -4.53 5.14 -13.51
CA TYR A 55 -3.31 5.92 -13.71
C TYR A 55 -2.89 6.02 -15.20
N ALA A 56 -3.45 5.19 -16.07
CA ALA A 56 -3.11 5.15 -17.49
C ALA A 56 -4.01 6.06 -18.37
N GLU A 57 -5.02 6.71 -17.80
CA GLU A 57 -5.92 7.68 -18.45
C GLU A 57 -5.53 9.14 -18.14
#